data_AF-A0A2H9TK49-F1
#
_entry.id   AF-A0A2H9TK49-F1
#
_cell.length_a   1.000
_cell.length_b   1.000
_cell.length_c   1.000
_cell.angle_alpha   90.00
_cell.angle_beta   90.00
_cell.angle_gamma   90.00
#
_symmetry.space_group_name_H-M   'P 1'
#
loop_
_entity.id
_entity.type
_entity.pdbx_description
1 polymer ?
#
loop_
_entity_poly.entity_id
_entity_poly.type
_entity_poly.pdbx_seq_one_letter_code
_entity_poly.pdbx_strand_id
1 'polypeptide(L)'
;MRIVLQRVSRASVTGIHRQDTLEDASILVKKILKLRLWPTDRQWQANLSEIDGSVLAVSQFTLYAITDKGAKPNFYDAMGTEEARTMFNQIVQMLRESLPGRVETGAFGELMNVDICNDGPVTLVLESRCNAQ
;
A
#
# COMPACT_ATOMS: atom_id res chain seq x y z
N MET A 1 -4.17 -8.12 5.03
CA MET A 1 -3.33 -6.94 4.73
C MET A 1 -4.16 -5.92 4.02
N ARG A 2 -3.95 -4.63 4.30
CA ARG A 2 -4.73 -3.53 3.72
C ARG A 2 -3.78 -2.49 3.15
N ILE A 3 -3.96 -2.16 1.88
CA ILE A 3 -3.18 -1.13 1.19
C ILE A 3 -4.14 -0.09 0.65
N VAL A 4 -3.88 1.18 0.95
CA VAL A 4 -4.52 2.31 0.28
C VAL A 4 -3.61 2.73 -0.85
N LEU A 5 -4.01 2.39 -2.07
CA LEU A 5 -3.30 2.75 -3.28
C LEU A 5 -3.88 4.04 -3.85
N GLN A 6 -3.04 5.05 -4.03
CA GLN A 6 -3.44 6.34 -4.59
C GLN A 6 -2.73 6.54 -5.92
N ARG A 7 -3.49 6.93 -6.95
CA ARG A 7 -2.88 7.27 -8.24
C ARG A 7 -2.30 8.67 -8.15
N VAL A 8 -0.99 8.70 -8.26
CA VAL A 8 -0.12 9.87 -8.33
C VAL A 8 0.90 9.56 -9.43
N SER A 9 1.83 10.48 -9.69
CA SER A 9 3.04 10.10 -10.42
C SER A 9 3.80 8.96 -9.69
N ARG A 10 3.75 8.88 -8.34
CA ARG A 10 4.38 7.83 -7.48
C ARG A 10 3.76 7.69 -6.06
N ALA A 11 3.03 6.61 -5.69
CA ALA A 11 2.76 6.22 -4.27
C ALA A 11 1.77 5.05 -4.04
N SER A 12 2.01 4.29 -2.96
CA SER A 12 1.15 3.28 -2.33
C SER A 12 1.33 3.37 -0.80
N VAL A 13 0.24 3.44 -0.03
CA VAL A 13 0.28 3.46 1.44
C VAL A 13 -0.12 2.08 1.98
N THR A 14 0.71 1.48 2.84
CA THR A 14 0.56 0.08 3.27
C THR A 14 0.29 -0.05 4.77
N GLY A 15 -0.80 -0.71 5.13
CA GLY A 15 -1.14 -1.12 6.49
C GLY A 15 -1.03 -2.64 6.65
N ILE A 16 -0.47 -3.08 7.78
CA ILE A 16 -0.21 -4.50 8.06
C ILE A 16 -1.00 -4.92 9.30
N HIS A 17 -1.86 -5.92 9.14
CA HIS A 17 -2.64 -6.56 10.20
C HIS A 17 -1.77 -7.56 10.95
N ARG A 18 -2.00 -7.73 12.25
CA ARG A 18 -1.26 -8.69 13.11
C ARG A 18 -1.27 -10.14 12.66
N GLN A 19 -2.26 -10.54 11.86
CA GLN A 19 -2.36 -11.90 11.34
C GLN A 19 -1.80 -12.03 9.92
N ASP A 20 -1.34 -10.94 9.30
CA ASP A 20 -0.87 -10.96 7.91
C ASP A 20 0.34 -11.86 7.73
N THR A 21 0.37 -12.49 6.57
CA THR A 21 1.43 -13.41 6.16
C THR A 21 2.18 -12.89 4.94
N LEU A 22 3.32 -13.50 4.64
CA LEU A 22 4.05 -13.27 3.38
C LEU A 22 3.19 -13.57 2.14
N GLU A 23 2.24 -14.50 2.22
CA GLU A 23 1.32 -14.79 1.14
C GLU A 23 0.36 -13.62 0.89
N ASP A 24 -0.21 -13.05 1.95
CA ASP A 24 -1.04 -11.84 1.87
C ASP A 24 -0.31 -10.68 1.18
N ALA A 25 0.97 -10.48 1.56
CA ALA A 25 1.86 -9.49 0.97
C ALA A 25 2.08 -9.76 -0.53
N SER A 26 2.40 -11.02 -0.91
CA SER A 26 2.64 -11.40 -2.30
C SER A 26 1.42 -11.18 -3.18
N ILE A 27 0.22 -11.50 -2.68
CA ILE A 27 -1.06 -11.29 -3.37
C ILE A 27 -1.24 -9.79 -3.68
N LEU A 28 -1.05 -8.92 -2.69
CA LEU A 28 -1.25 -7.50 -2.88
C LEU A 28 -0.18 -6.85 -3.75
N VAL A 29 1.09 -7.23 -3.62
CA VAL A 29 2.16 -6.73 -4.51
C VAL A 29 1.85 -7.10 -5.96
N LYS A 30 1.48 -8.35 -6.23
CA LYS A 30 1.05 -8.78 -7.58
C LYS A 30 -0.16 -8.00 -8.08
N LYS A 31 -1.11 -7.69 -7.20
CA LYS A 31 -2.31 -6.89 -7.53
C LYS A 31 -1.93 -5.46 -7.91
N ILE A 32 -1.11 -4.78 -7.11
CA ILE A 32 -0.62 -3.42 -7.37
C ILE A 32 0.05 -3.33 -8.74
N LEU A 33 0.95 -4.26 -9.05
CA LEU A 33 1.71 -4.28 -10.31
C LEU A 33 0.83 -4.52 -11.55
N LYS A 34 -0.30 -5.23 -11.39
CA LYS A 34 -1.20 -5.59 -12.50
C LYS A 34 -2.35 -4.61 -12.69
N LEU A 35 -2.67 -3.78 -11.69
CA LEU A 35 -3.78 -2.82 -11.77
C LEU A 35 -3.54 -1.82 -12.91
N ARG A 36 -4.51 -1.72 -13.81
CA ARG A 36 -4.50 -0.76 -14.91
C ARG A 36 -5.19 0.54 -14.45
N LEU A 37 -4.41 1.49 -13.96
CA LEU A 37 -4.92 2.74 -13.36
C LEU A 37 -4.66 3.98 -14.21
N TRP A 38 -3.83 3.90 -15.23
CA TRP A 38 -3.48 5.04 -16.08
C TRP A 38 -4.22 4.99 -17.42
N PRO A 39 -4.56 6.15 -17.99
CA PRO A 39 -5.12 6.20 -19.33
C PRO A 39 -4.02 6.03 -20.39
N THR A 40 -4.37 5.38 -21.50
CA THR A 40 -3.64 5.45 -22.77
C THR A 40 -4.51 6.25 -23.75
N ASP A 41 -5.35 5.58 -24.55
CA ASP A 41 -6.42 6.15 -25.36
C ASP A 41 -7.74 6.25 -24.57
N ARG A 42 -7.97 5.34 -23.62
CA ARG A 42 -9.12 5.34 -22.69
C ARG A 42 -8.65 5.16 -21.25
N GLN A 43 -9.54 5.46 -20.30
CA GLN A 43 -9.28 5.24 -18.87
C GLN A 43 -9.05 3.76 -18.55
N TRP A 44 -8.30 3.49 -17.47
CA TRP A 44 -8.10 2.15 -16.90
C TRP A 44 -7.37 1.17 -17.82
N GLN A 45 -6.39 1.66 -18.58
CA GLN A 45 -5.75 0.85 -19.61
C GLN A 45 -4.29 0.51 -19.34
N ALA A 46 -3.50 1.38 -18.72
CA ALA A 46 -2.10 1.07 -18.46
C ALA A 46 -1.84 0.78 -16.98
N ASN A 47 -0.95 -0.18 -16.73
CA ASN A 47 -0.40 -0.47 -15.41
C ASN A 47 0.90 0.31 -15.15
N LEU A 48 1.43 0.17 -13.94
CA LEU A 48 2.60 0.92 -13.49
C LEU A 48 3.85 0.67 -14.38
N SER A 49 4.08 -0.56 -14.84
CA SER A 49 5.25 -0.86 -15.66
C SER A 49 5.13 -0.28 -17.07
N GLU A 50 3.93 -0.26 -17.64
CA GLU A 50 3.66 0.23 -19.01
C GLU A 50 3.85 1.76 -19.12
N ILE A 51 3.69 2.51 -18.03
CA ILE A 51 3.88 3.97 -17.98
C ILE A 51 5.25 4.41 -17.41
N ASP A 52 6.15 3.46 -17.22
CA ASP A 52 7.41 3.66 -16.48
C ASP A 52 7.21 4.32 -15.09
N GLY A 53 6.13 3.95 -14.41
CA GLY A 53 5.76 4.48 -13.10
C GLY A 53 6.67 4.00 -11.98
N SER A 54 6.56 4.66 -10.82
CA SER A 54 7.30 4.34 -9.59
C SER A 54 6.37 4.25 -8.38
N VAL A 55 6.86 3.63 -7.32
CA VAL A 55 6.13 3.44 -6.06
C VAL A 55 6.86 4.20 -4.95
N LEU A 56 6.11 4.98 -4.18
CA LEU A 56 6.52 5.42 -2.85
C LEU A 56 5.75 4.56 -1.83
N ALA A 57 6.43 3.68 -1.11
CA ALA A 57 5.84 2.83 -0.08
C ALA A 57 5.96 3.49 1.30
N VAL A 58 4.81 3.69 1.97
CA VAL A 58 4.77 4.29 3.32
C VAL A 58 4.01 3.37 4.27
N SER A 59 4.60 3.07 5.43
CA SER A 59 3.96 2.28 6.48
C SER A 59 2.86 3.08 7.19
N GLN A 60 1.65 2.54 7.28
CA GLN A 60 0.48 3.21 7.86
C GLN A 60 -0.37 2.24 8.69
N PHE A 61 0.03 2.02 9.95
CA PHE A 61 -0.71 1.13 10.86
C PHE A 61 -2.14 1.63 11.15
N THR A 62 -2.38 2.94 11.02
CA THR A 62 -3.69 3.54 11.27
C THR A 62 -4.77 3.10 10.31
N LEU A 63 -4.43 2.41 9.22
CA LEU A 63 -5.40 1.75 8.35
C LEU A 63 -6.19 0.65 9.08
N TYR A 64 -5.71 0.18 10.23
CA TYR A 64 -6.40 -0.73 11.15
C TYR A 64 -7.02 -0.02 12.36
N ALA A 65 -7.35 1.27 12.23
CA ALA A 65 -8.11 1.97 13.26
C ALA A 65 -9.50 1.33 13.45
N ILE A 66 -9.82 1.00 14.70
CA ILE A 66 -11.15 0.66 15.17
C ILE A 66 -11.76 1.94 15.77
N THR A 67 -12.87 2.40 15.19
CA THR A 67 -13.49 3.69 15.52
C THR A 67 -14.97 3.56 15.87
N ASP A 68 -15.43 2.36 16.20
CA ASP A 68 -16.83 2.06 16.51
C ASP A 68 -17.25 2.55 17.91
N LYS A 69 -16.30 2.73 18.84
CA LYS A 69 -16.56 3.09 20.24
C LYS A 69 -15.84 4.38 20.65
N GLY A 70 -16.61 5.47 20.78
CA GLY A 70 -16.12 6.76 21.27
C GLY A 70 -15.27 7.52 20.25
N ALA A 71 -14.63 8.61 20.68
CA ALA A 71 -13.86 9.50 19.80
C ALA A 71 -12.38 9.11 19.61
N LYS A 72 -11.85 8.20 20.45
CA LYS A 72 -10.45 7.79 20.41
C LYS A 72 -10.32 6.50 19.59
N PRO A 73 -9.55 6.49 18.48
CA PRO A 73 -9.32 5.27 17.72
C PRO A 73 -8.51 4.25 18.54
N ASN A 74 -8.82 2.98 18.35
CA ASN A 74 -8.03 1.86 18.87
C ASN A 74 -7.28 1.18 17.71
N PHE A 75 -6.06 0.70 17.97
CA PHE A 75 -5.21 0.00 17.01
C PHE A 75 -4.72 -1.33 17.58
N TYR A 76 -5.65 -2.04 18.24
CA TYR A 76 -5.67 -3.50 18.18
C TYR A 76 -5.68 -3.92 16.68
N ASP A 77 -5.78 -5.15 16.23
CA ASP A 77 -5.71 -5.51 14.79
C ASP A 77 -4.41 -5.14 14.01
N ALA A 78 -3.76 -3.98 14.19
CA ALA A 78 -2.46 -3.66 13.63
C ALA A 78 -1.37 -4.62 14.15
N MET A 79 -0.43 -4.97 13.28
CA MET A 79 0.75 -5.78 13.62
C MET A 79 1.71 -5.02 14.54
N GLY A 80 2.42 -5.73 15.42
CA GLY A 80 3.42 -5.13 16.31
C GLY A 80 4.60 -4.54 15.53
N THR A 81 5.23 -3.50 16.07
CA THR A 81 6.22 -2.67 15.36
C THR A 81 7.36 -3.46 14.70
N GLU A 82 7.99 -4.40 15.40
CA GLU A 82 9.13 -5.16 14.88
C GLU A 82 8.74 -6.16 13.78
N GLU A 83 7.63 -6.87 13.98
CA GLU A 83 7.06 -7.78 12.98
C GLU A 83 6.61 -6.99 11.74
N ALA A 84 5.94 -5.86 11.95
CA ALA A 84 5.47 -4.97 10.89
C ALA A 84 6.64 -4.38 10.09
N ARG A 85 7.75 -4.01 10.74
CA ARG A 85 8.97 -3.55 10.07
C ARG A 85 9.54 -4.64 9.17
N THR A 86 9.61 -5.87 9.68
CA THR A 86 10.10 -7.02 8.91
C THR A 86 9.21 -7.29 7.70
N MET A 87 7.89 -7.33 7.90
CA MET A 87 6.93 -7.52 6.83
C MET A 87 6.96 -6.38 5.80
N PHE A 88 7.07 -5.12 6.25
CA PHE A 88 7.18 -3.96 5.37
C PHE A 88 8.43 -4.04 4.49
N ASN A 89 9.58 -4.40 5.06
CA ASN A 89 10.82 -4.57 4.31
C ASN A 89 10.69 -5.68 3.25
N GLN A 90 10.00 -6.78 3.56
CA GLN A 90 9.71 -7.84 2.59
C GLN A 90 8.79 -7.37 1.45
N ILE A 91 7.77 -6.56 1.74
CA ILE A 91 6.91 -5.93 0.72
C ILE A 91 7.74 -5.03 -0.21
N VAL A 92 8.59 -4.18 0.37
CA VAL A 92 9.47 -3.27 -0.38
C VAL A 92 10.44 -4.06 -1.26
N GLN A 93 10.98 -5.17 -0.76
CA GLN A 93 11.87 -6.05 -1.53
C GLN A 93 11.14 -6.64 -2.74
N MET A 94 9.94 -7.21 -2.56
CA MET A 94 9.15 -7.77 -3.66
C MET A 94 8.80 -6.70 -4.72
N LEU A 95 8.51 -5.47 -4.29
CA LEU A 95 8.29 -4.34 -5.20
C LEU A 95 9.56 -3.98 -5.97
N ARG A 96 10.72 -3.90 -5.30
CA ARG A 96 12.01 -3.56 -5.93
C ARG A 96 12.46 -4.61 -6.93
N GLU A 97 12.21 -5.90 -6.66
CA GLU A 97 12.46 -6.99 -7.60
C GLU A 97 11.63 -6.83 -8.89
N SER A 98 10.40 -6.33 -8.77
CA SER A 98 9.51 -6.12 -9.91
C SER A 98 9.70 -4.76 -10.60
N LEU A 99 10.23 -3.77 -9.89
CA LEU A 99 10.40 -2.38 -10.34
C LEU A 99 11.80 -1.86 -9.96
N PRO A 100 12.88 -2.38 -10.58
CA PRO A 100 14.24 -1.99 -10.23
C PRO A 100 14.45 -0.47 -10.35
N GLY A 101 14.99 0.16 -9.30
CA GLY A 101 15.28 1.60 -9.26
C GLY A 101 14.06 2.53 -9.20
N ARG A 102 12.84 2.00 -9.02
CA ARG A 102 11.59 2.76 -9.07
C ARG A 102 10.74 2.63 -7.81
N VAL A 103 11.35 2.22 -6.69
CA VAL A 103 10.66 2.04 -5.41
C VAL A 103 11.37 2.82 -4.31
N GLU A 104 10.72 3.89 -3.89
CA GLU A 104 11.08 4.72 -2.76
C GLU A 104 10.31 4.32 -1.50
N THR A 105 10.84 4.66 -0.33
CA THR A 105 10.21 4.37 0.97
C THR A 105 10.24 5.58 1.88
N GLY A 106 9.24 5.71 2.75
CA GLY A 106 9.35 6.58 3.93
C GLY A 106 10.31 6.01 5.00
N ALA A 107 10.34 6.66 6.17
CA ALA A 107 11.06 6.20 7.35
C ALA A 107 10.11 5.45 8.30
N PHE A 108 10.26 4.11 8.38
CA PHE A 108 9.34 3.26 9.15
C PHE A 108 9.38 3.60 10.65
N GLY A 109 8.22 3.92 11.22
CA GLY A 109 8.04 4.20 12.64
C GLY A 109 8.35 5.65 13.03
N GLU A 110 8.72 6.49 12.07
CA GLU A 110 9.00 7.91 12.30
C GLU A 110 7.79 8.79 11.94
N LEU A 111 7.75 9.98 12.52
CA LEU A 111 6.80 11.01 12.11
C LEU A 111 7.23 11.56 10.75
N MET A 112 6.32 11.55 9.78
CA MET A 112 6.58 11.98 8.41
C MET A 112 5.54 13.00 7.95
N ASN A 113 6.00 13.99 7.19
CA ASN A 113 5.14 14.80 6.33
C ASN A 113 5.23 14.20 4.92
N VAL A 114 4.10 13.76 4.37
CA VAL A 114 4.04 13.11 3.06
C VAL A 114 3.18 13.96 2.12
N ASP A 115 3.81 14.59 1.14
CA ASP A 115 3.13 15.36 0.11
C ASP A 115 2.63 14.44 -1.01
N ILE A 116 1.31 14.41 -1.24
CA ILE A 116 0.66 13.54 -2.21
C ILE A 116 -0.16 14.39 -3.18
N CYS A 117 0.29 14.48 -4.43
CA CYS A 117 -0.42 15.18 -5.50
C CYS A 117 -1.15 14.17 -6.41
N ASN A 118 -2.38 13.81 -6.02
CA ASN A 118 -3.18 12.80 -6.73
C ASN A 118 -3.51 13.24 -8.16
N ASP A 119 -3.17 12.37 -9.11
CA ASP A 119 -3.62 12.50 -10.50
C ASP A 119 -4.99 11.82 -10.62
N GLY A 120 -6.07 12.60 -10.70
CA GLY A 120 -7.44 12.12 -10.78
C GLY A 120 -8.41 12.95 -9.94
N PRO A 121 -8.67 12.57 -8.66
CA PRO A 121 -7.96 11.56 -7.85
C PRO A 121 -8.56 10.15 -7.97
N VAL A 122 -7.68 9.14 -8.06
CA VAL A 122 -8.05 7.72 -8.00
C VAL A 122 -7.51 7.15 -6.69
N THR A 123 -8.36 6.50 -5.91
CA THR A 123 -7.95 5.83 -4.67
C THR A 123 -8.63 4.48 -4.57
N LEU A 124 -7.84 3.44 -4.29
CA LEU A 124 -8.33 2.08 -4.09
C LEU A 124 -7.91 1.58 -2.71
N VAL A 125 -8.82 0.92 -2.03
CA VAL A 125 -8.49 0.10 -0.86
C VAL A 125 -8.36 -1.34 -1.33
N LEU A 126 -7.19 -1.92 -1.14
CA LEU A 126 -6.88 -3.30 -1.51
C LEU A 126 -6.73 -4.13 -0.25
N GLU A 127 -7.44 -5.25 -0.18
CA GLU A 127 -7.36 -6.20 0.91
C GLU A 127 -6.95 -7.58 0.38
N SER A 128 -6.01 -8.23 1.07
CA SER A 128 -5.54 -9.59 0.72
C SER A 128 -6.57 -10.66 1.09
N ARG A 129 -7.35 -10.39 2.14
CA ARG A 129 -8.46 -11.21 2.60
C ARG A 129 -9.72 -10.44 2.28
N CYS A 130 -10.51 -10.94 1.33
CA CYS A 130 -11.89 -10.49 1.26
C CYS A 130 -12.58 -11.01 2.52
N ASN A 131 -13.12 -10.11 3.35
CA ASN A 131 -14.28 -10.51 4.11
C ASN A 131 -15.36 -10.85 3.07
N ALA A 132 -15.60 -12.15 2.87
CA ALA A 132 -16.86 -12.57 2.28
C ALA A 132 -17.96 -11.92 3.14
N GLN A 133 -18.76 -11.06 2.52
CA GLN A 133 -20.03 -10.65 3.10
C GLN A 133 -20.95 -11.86 3.20
#